data_AF-A0A2T2VMI0-F1
#
_entry.id   AF-A0A2T2VMI0-F1
#
_cell.length_a   1.000
_cell.length_b   1.000
_cell.length_c   1.000
_cell.angle_alpha   90.00
_cell.angle_beta   90.00
_cell.angle_gamma   90.00
#
_symmetry.space_group_name_H-M   'P 1'
#
loop_
_entity.id
_entity.type
_entity.pdbx_description
1 polymer ?
#
loop_
_entity_poly.entity_id
_entity_poly.type
_entity_poly.pdbx_seq_one_letter_code
_entity_poly.pdbx_strand_id
1 'polypeptide(L)' 'MDSNQFPSNLPSPLQKLPIEGMDLWMKRDDLIHPIISGNKWRKLKGFFREIDRSKTIITFGGAYSNHL' A
#
# COMPACT_ATOMS: atom_id res chain seq x y z
N MET A 1 14.45 -9.10 -5.74
CA MET A 1 14.04 -7.71 -5.46
C MET A 1 14.23 -7.48 -3.97
N ASP A 2 15.12 -6.57 -3.62
CA ASP A 2 15.50 -6.33 -2.23
C ASP A 2 14.36 -5.64 -1.48
N SER A 3 14.00 -6.20 -0.32
CA SER A 3 13.00 -5.62 0.60
C SER A 3 13.38 -4.24 1.13
N ASN A 4 14.59 -3.75 0.83
CA ASN A 4 15.10 -2.43 1.17
C ASN A 4 14.88 -1.36 0.08
N GLN A 5 14.30 -1.71 -1.08
CA GLN A 5 14.20 -0.77 -2.21
C GLN A 5 12.98 0.18 -2.12
N PHE A 6 12.04 -0.07 -1.20
CA PHE A 6 10.89 0.82 -0.97
C PHE A 6 10.73 1.06 0.53
N PRO A 7 11.19 2.21 1.07
CA PRO A 7 10.93 2.55 2.45
C PRO A 7 9.41 2.66 2.63
N SER A 8 8.81 1.71 3.35
CA SER A 8 7.41 1.82 3.74
C SER A 8 7.32 2.95 4.76
N ASN A 9 6.99 4.16 4.32
CA ASN A 9 6.80 5.33 5.18
C ASN A 9 5.60 5.07 6.09
N LEU A 10 5.88 4.50 7.26
CA LEU A 10 4.92 4.14 8.29
C LEU A 10 5.28 4.85 9.60
N PRO A 11 4.31 5.46 10.30
CA PRO A 11 2.91 5.58 9.92
C PRO A 11 2.71 6.55 8.73
N SER A 12 1.77 6.23 7.84
CA SER A 12 1.37 7.12 6.74
C SER A 12 0.88 8.47 7.30
N PRO A 13 1.07 9.58 6.58
CA PRO A 13 0.70 10.89 7.09
C PRO A 13 -0.83 11.02 7.22
N LEU A 14 -1.27 11.76 8.24
CA LEU A 14 -2.65 12.21 8.36
C LEU A 14 -2.73 13.64 7.80
N GLN A 15 -3.57 13.84 6.79
CA GLN A 15 -3.72 15.11 6.11
C GLN A 15 -5.10 15.70 6.41
N LYS A 16 -5.14 16.93 6.92
CA LYS A 16 -6.38 17.68 7.05
C LYS A 16 -6.84 18.15 5.67
N LEU A 17 -8.11 17.97 5.37
CA LEU A 17 -8.72 18.47 4.15
C LEU A 17 -9.30 19.87 4.39
N PRO A 18 -9.09 20.83 3.47
CA PRO A 18 -9.59 22.18 3.63
C PRO A 18 -11.08 22.25 3.25
N ILE A 19 -11.94 21.66 4.09
CA ILE A 19 -13.40 21.77 3.95
C ILE A 19 -13.90 22.72 5.04
N GLU A 20 -14.51 23.82 4.63
CA GLU A 20 -15.07 24.80 5.57
C GLU A 20 -16.21 24.19 6.39
N GLY A 21 -16.24 24.51 7.68
CA GLY A 21 -17.27 24.03 8.60
C GLY A 21 -17.18 22.55 8.99
N MET A 22 -16.15 21.81 8.55
CA MET A 22 -15.99 20.39 8.88
C MET A 22 -14.54 20.04 9.22
N ASP A 23 -14.32 19.31 10.32
CA ASP A 23 -13.00 18.77 10.65
C ASP A 23 -12.82 17.40 9.99
N LEU A 24 -12.39 17.40 8.72
CA LEU A 24 -12.19 16.19 7.92
C LEU A 24 -10.71 15.87 7.76
N TRP A 25 -10.34 14.63 8.06
CA TRP A 25 -8.98 14.12 7.98
C TRP A 25 -8.89 12.91 7.06
N MET A 26 -7.83 12.85 6.26
CA MET A 26 -7.52 11.73 5.38
C MET A 26 -6.22 11.06 5.81
N LYS A 27 -6.24 9.75 6.01
CA LYS A 27 -5.03 8.95 6.19
C LYS A 27 -4.47 8.58 4.82
N ARG A 28 -3.28 9.08 4.49
CA ARG A 28 -2.65 8.94 3.16
C ARG A 28 -1.93 7.61 3.00
N ASP A 29 -2.67 6.51 3.12
CA ASP A 29 -2.12 5.16 2.94
C ASP A 29 -1.67 4.91 1.49
N ASP A 30 -2.16 5.68 0.52
CA ASP A 30 -1.69 5.68 -0.87
C ASP A 30 -0.18 5.98 -1.01
N LEU A 31 0.38 6.79 -0.11
CA LEU A 31 1.80 7.18 -0.13
C LEU A 31 2.75 6.14 0.47
N ILE A 32 2.23 5.01 0.97
CA ILE A 32 3.05 3.99 1.66
C ILE A 32 3.96 3.26 0.67
N HIS A 33 3.54 3.10 -0.59
CA HIS A 33 4.33 2.37 -1.58
C HIS A 33 4.05 2.89 -3.00
N PRO A 34 5.08 3.20 -3.81
CA PRO A 34 4.91 3.91 -5.09
C PRO A 34 4.25 3.07 -6.19
N ILE A 35 4.40 1.75 -6.14
CA ILE A 35 3.90 0.83 -7.18
C ILE A 35 2.64 0.05 -6.75
N ILE A 36 2.61 -0.43 -5.51
CA ILE A 36 1.46 -1.14 -4.94
C ILE A 36 0.66 -0.14 -4.12
N SER A 37 -0.62 0.09 -4.46
CA SER A 37 -1.52 0.88 -3.61
C SER A 37 -1.36 0.48 -2.14
N GLY A 38 -1.08 1.43 -1.25
CA GLY A 38 -0.52 1.10 0.06
C GLY A 38 -1.41 0.24 0.97
N ASN A 39 -2.73 0.22 0.74
CA ASN A 39 -3.64 -0.73 1.41
C ASN A 39 -3.31 -2.20 1.08
N LYS A 40 -2.93 -2.47 -0.17
CA LYS A 40 -2.55 -3.81 -0.63
C LYS A 40 -1.17 -4.20 -0.10
N TRP A 41 -0.24 -3.25 -0.01
CA TRP A 41 1.06 -3.49 0.64
C TRP A 41 0.90 -3.89 2.11
N ARG A 42 0.04 -3.17 2.86
CA ARG A 42 -0.23 -3.49 4.28
C ARG A 42 -0.75 -4.92 4.47
N LYS A 43 -1.57 -5.41 3.54
CA LYS A 43 -2.10 -6.79 3.55
C LYS A 43 -1.06 -7.84 3.16
N LEU A 44 -0.22 -7.54 2.17
CA LEU A 44 0.71 -8.52 1.58
C LEU A 44 2.09 -8.57 2.25
N LYS A 45 2.48 -7.56 3.04
CA LYS A 45 3.80 -7.51 3.71
C LYS A 45 4.08 -8.75 4.55
N GLY A 46 3.07 -9.28 5.25
CA GLY A 46 3.21 -10.52 6.03
C GLY A 46 3.44 -11.73 5.12
N PHE A 47 2.57 -11.91 4.13
CA PHE A 47 2.67 -12.99 3.15
C PHE A 47 4.04 -13.03 2.47
N PHE A 48 4.53 -11.90 1.97
CA PHE A 48 5.84 -11.81 1.29
C PHE A 48 7.05 -12.14 2.16
N ARG A 49 6.94 -12.08 3.50
CA ARG A 49 8.01 -12.48 4.41
C ARG A 49 8.13 -13.99 4.55
N GLU A 50 7.05 -14.72 4.29
CA GLU A 50 6.94 -16.16 4.56
C GLU A 50 7.02 -17.01 3.28
N ILE A 51 6.75 -16.41 2.11
CA ILE A 51 6.88 -17.08 0.83
C ILE A 51 8.34 -17.23 0.38
N ASP A 52 8.65 -18.44 -0.09
CA ASP A 52 9.84 -18.74 -0.88
C ASP A 52 9.88 -17.92 -2.17
N ARG A 53 10.95 -17.13 -2.34
CA ARG A 53 11.16 -16.23 -3.48
C ARG A 53 11.31 -16.97 -4.83
N SER A 54 11.53 -18.28 -4.81
CA SER A 54 11.57 -19.10 -6.03
C SER A 54 10.18 -19.41 -6.61
N LYS A 55 9.11 -19.18 -5.84
CA LYS A 55 7.74 -19.50 -6.24
C LYS A 55 7.07 -18.37 -6.98
N THR A 56 6.35 -18.72 -8.05
CA THR A 56 5.49 -17.78 -8.78
C THR A 56 4.24 -17.46 -7.96
N ILE A 57 3.89 -16.17 -7.91
CA ILE A 57 2.69 -15.68 -7.22
C ILE A 57 1.65 -15.34 -8.28
N ILE A 58 0.48 -15.96 -8.16
CA ILE A 58 -0.67 -15.70 -9.03
C ILE A 58 -1.70 -14.93 -8.21
N THR A 59 -2.24 -13.88 -8.80
CA THR A 59 -3.24 -13.03 -8.17
C THR A 59 -4.36 -12.74 -9.15
N PHE A 60 -5.57 -12.54 -8.65
CA PHE A 60 -6.74 -12.23 -9.47
C PHE A 60 -7.26 -10.83 -9.16
N GLY A 61 -7.75 -10.14 -10.19
CA GLY A 61 -8.35 -8.81 -10.07
C GLY A 61 -9.39 -8.57 -11.17
N GLY A 62 -10.35 -7.68 -10.91
CA GLY A 62 -11.29 -7.20 -11.92
C GLY A 62 -10.72 -6.09 -12.81
N ALA A 63 -11.51 -5.60 -13.78
CA ALA A 63 -11.08 -4.66 -14.83
C ALA A 63 -10.49 -3.32 -14.34
N TYR A 64 -10.85 -2.88 -13.13
CA TYR A 64 -10.34 -1.65 -12.49
C TYR A 64 -9.53 -1.92 -11.23
N SER A 65 -9.02 -3.15 -11.09
CA SER A 65 -8.17 -3.47 -9.95
C SER A 65 -6.89 -2.67 -10.06
N ASN A 66 -6.45 -2.06 -8.96
CA ASN A 66 -5.12 -1.44 -8.82
C ASN A 66 -4.00 -2.52 -8.82
N HIS A 67 -4.17 -3.57 -9.63
CA HIS A 67 -3.36 -4.76 -9.64
C HIS A 67 -2.25 -4.62 -10.68
N LEU A 68 -1.02 -4.71 -10.21
CA LEU A 68 0.09 -5.29 -10.96
C LEU A 68 -0.30 -6.68 -11.47
#